data_AF-A0A918R4E7-F1
#
_entry.id   AF-A0A918R4E7-F1
#
_cell.length_a   1.000
_cell.length_b   1.000
_cell.length_c   1.000
_cell.angle_alpha   90.00
_cell.angle_beta   90.00
_cell.angle_gamma   90.00
#
_symmetry.space_group_name_H-M   'P 1'
#
loop_
_entity.id
_entity.type
_entity.pdbx_description
1 polymer ?
#
loop_
_entity_poly.entity_id
_entity_poly.type
_entity_poly.pdbx_seq_one_letter_code
_entity_poly.pdbx_strand_id
1 'polypeptide(L)'
;MRERFRMPLPLTALPLPRPATPPAKRVLDLLGAVALLVLCTLPVALAAALLAVAHGRRVLVREPAAGLAGRPFLTWRLRTDGAGRIGAAVERCALDALPQLLNVVRGEMSLVGPRPEPRTDRPDRLAVRPGMTGLWQVSARSDLPWEEMALLDRHYVECHWLGMDLAILAQTPRAAYRQRVA
;
A
#
# COMPACT_ATOMS: atom_id res chain seq x y z
N MET A 1 -28.94 2.73 4.10
CA MET A 1 -29.04 1.50 3.29
C MET A 1 -27.73 0.72 3.46
N ARG A 2 -27.70 -0.25 4.39
CA ARG A 2 -26.51 -1.08 4.66
C ARG A 2 -26.45 -2.17 3.60
N GLU A 3 -25.73 -1.95 2.52
CA GLU A 3 -25.34 -3.05 1.64
C GLU A 3 -24.52 -4.03 2.47
N ARG A 4 -25.10 -5.21 2.73
CA ARG A 4 -24.35 -6.36 3.20
C ARG A 4 -23.30 -6.64 2.13
N PHE A 5 -22.05 -6.30 2.44
CA PHE A 5 -20.88 -6.63 1.64
C PHE A 5 -20.85 -8.15 1.47
N ARG A 6 -21.47 -8.65 0.40
CA ARG A 6 -21.29 -10.03 -0.04
C ARG A 6 -19.84 -10.12 -0.49
N MET A 7 -19.00 -10.70 0.36
CA MET A 7 -17.67 -11.16 -0.04
C MET A 7 -17.85 -11.95 -1.34
N PRO A 8 -17.31 -11.48 -2.48
CA PRO A 8 -17.36 -12.29 -3.68
C PRO A 8 -16.59 -13.58 -3.38
N LEU A 9 -17.09 -14.66 -3.97
CA LEU A 9 -16.57 -16.01 -3.89
C LEU A 9 -15.03 -16.06 -3.83
N PRO A 10 -14.44 -16.96 -3.03
CA PRO A 10 -13.01 -17.19 -3.13
C PRO A 10 -12.70 -17.49 -4.59
N LEU A 11 -11.72 -16.79 -5.17
CA LEU A 11 -11.13 -17.16 -6.44
C LEU A 11 -10.34 -18.47 -6.21
N THR A 12 -11.10 -19.54 -5.99
CA THR A 12 -10.63 -20.91 -5.96
C THR A 12 -10.28 -21.27 -7.39
N ALA A 13 -9.03 -21.71 -7.60
CA ALA A 13 -8.56 -22.43 -8.78
C ALA A 13 -8.01 -21.64 -9.99
N LEU A 14 -7.14 -20.65 -9.75
CA LEU A 14 -5.97 -20.54 -10.63
C LEU A 14 -4.75 -21.03 -9.84
N PRO A 15 -3.95 -21.98 -10.36
CA PRO A 15 -2.66 -22.32 -9.77
C PRO A 15 -1.77 -21.10 -9.96
N LEU A 16 -1.85 -20.15 -9.03
CA LEU A 16 -0.87 -19.10 -8.94
C LEU A 16 0.46 -19.81 -8.68
N PRO A 17 1.50 -19.56 -9.51
CA PRO A 17 2.86 -19.87 -9.10
C PRO A 17 3.01 -19.35 -7.67
N ARG A 18 3.61 -20.14 -6.77
CA ARG A 18 4.00 -19.62 -5.47
C ARG A 18 5.35 -18.92 -5.68
N PRO A 19 5.45 -17.60 -5.95
CA PRO A 19 6.72 -16.96 -5.68
C PRO A 19 6.87 -17.01 -4.16
N ALA A 20 7.81 -17.84 -3.71
CA ALA A 20 8.29 -17.73 -2.35
C ALA A 20 8.89 -16.32 -2.25
N THR A 21 8.24 -15.41 -1.51
CA THR A 21 8.92 -14.18 -1.14
C THR A 21 10.22 -14.60 -0.47
N PRO A 22 11.40 -14.21 -0.98
CA PRO A 22 12.65 -14.68 -0.42
C PRO A 22 12.69 -14.28 1.06
N PRO A 23 13.20 -15.14 1.96
CA PRO A 23 13.18 -14.85 3.40
C PRO A 23 13.86 -13.51 3.71
N ALA A 24 14.89 -13.14 2.95
CA ALA A 24 15.56 -11.85 3.04
C ALA A 24 14.63 -10.65 2.77
N LYS A 25 13.72 -10.74 1.79
CA LYS A 25 12.73 -9.68 1.53
C LYS A 25 11.82 -9.48 2.73
N ARG A 26 11.41 -10.56 3.39
CA ARG A 26 10.57 -10.44 4.58
C ARG A 26 11.30 -9.79 5.76
N VAL A 27 12.59 -10.07 5.93
CA VAL A 27 13.41 -9.41 6.95
C VAL A 27 13.52 -7.92 6.65
N LEU A 28 13.81 -7.54 5.39
CA LEU A 28 13.83 -6.14 4.95
C LEU A 28 12.50 -5.44 5.23
N ASP A 29 11.37 -6.06 4.87
CA ASP A 29 10.03 -5.51 5.09
C ASP A 29 9.77 -5.25 6.58
N LEU A 30 10.11 -6.20 7.45
CA LEU A 30 9.86 -6.09 8.88
C LEU A 30 10.74 -5.02 9.52
N LEU A 31 12.05 -5.02 9.23
CA LEU A 31 12.98 -4.03 9.76
C LEU A 31 12.62 -2.62 9.29
N GLY A 32 12.36 -2.45 7.99
CA GLY A 32 11.95 -1.18 7.42
C GLY A 32 10.60 -0.70 7.98
N ALA A 33 9.62 -1.60 8.10
CA ALA A 33 8.31 -1.22 8.65
C ALA A 33 8.39 -0.82 10.12
N VAL A 34 9.15 -1.55 10.95
CA VAL A 34 9.36 -1.20 12.36
C VAL A 34 10.11 0.12 12.49
N ALA A 35 11.19 0.32 11.73
CA ALA A 35 11.94 1.58 11.73
C ALA A 35 11.06 2.77 11.35
N LEU A 36 10.27 2.65 10.28
CA LEU A 36 9.33 3.68 9.83
C LEU A 36 8.22 3.93 10.84
N LEU A 37 7.67 2.87 11.47
CA LEU A 37 6.69 3.03 12.55
C LEU A 37 7.28 3.84 13.70
N VAL A 38 8.46 3.48 14.20
CA VAL A 38 9.13 4.19 15.29
C VAL A 38 9.39 5.65 14.91
N LEU A 39 10.02 5.88 13.76
CA LEU A 39 10.38 7.23 13.28
C LEU A 39 9.15 8.11 13.05
N CYS A 40 8.08 7.54 12.51
CA CYS A 40 6.89 8.28 12.13
C CYS A 40 5.75 8.22 13.15
N THR A 41 5.94 7.60 14.32
CA THR A 41 4.88 7.50 15.34
C THR A 41 4.39 8.88 15.77
N LEU A 42 5.30 9.80 16.13
CA LEU A 42 4.94 11.15 16.55
C LEU A 42 4.21 11.96 15.46
N PRO A 43 4.71 12.07 14.21
CA PRO A 43 3.99 12.81 13.18
C PRO A 43 2.66 12.16 12.80
N VAL A 44 2.54 10.83 12.79
CA VAL A 44 1.25 10.14 12.55
C VAL A 44 0.28 10.40 13.70
N ALA A 45 0.72 10.35 14.95
CA ALA A 45 -0.12 10.64 16.11
C ALA A 45 -0.60 12.10 16.10
N LEU A 46 0.28 13.04 15.76
CA LEU A 46 -0.07 14.45 15.61
C LEU A 46 -1.06 14.66 14.46
N ALA A 47 -0.81 14.09 13.27
CA ALA A 47 -1.74 14.13 12.15
C ALA A 47 -3.10 13.56 12.54
N ALA A 48 -3.12 12.42 13.23
CA ALA A 48 -4.36 11.82 13.69
C ALA A 48 -5.11 12.72 14.70
N ALA A 49 -4.40 13.36 15.63
CA ALA A 49 -5.00 14.31 16.58
C ALA A 49 -5.57 15.55 15.87
N LEU A 50 -4.84 16.13 14.91
CA LEU A 50 -5.31 17.28 14.13
C LEU A 50 -6.54 16.93 13.29
N LEU A 51 -6.56 15.75 12.66
CA LEU A 51 -7.72 15.25 11.94
C LEU A 51 -8.92 15.01 12.89
N ALA A 52 -8.66 14.50 14.10
CA ALA A 52 -9.70 14.29 15.11
C ALA A 52 -10.39 15.60 15.51
N VAL A 53 -9.60 16.68 15.67
CA VAL A 53 -10.10 18.02 15.98
C VAL A 53 -10.86 18.61 14.78
N ALA A 54 -10.41 18.35 13.56
CA ALA A 54 -10.99 18.94 12.35
C ALA A 54 -12.37 18.38 11.96
N HIS A 55 -12.57 17.06 12.02
CA HIS A 55 -13.81 16.42 11.54
C HIS A 55 -14.31 15.25 12.40
N GLY A 56 -13.80 15.14 13.63
CA GLY A 56 -14.26 14.20 14.64
C GLY A 56 -13.49 12.87 14.71
N ARG A 57 -13.98 11.95 15.53
CA ARG A 57 -13.20 10.81 16.07
C ARG A 57 -12.89 9.68 15.09
N ARG A 58 -13.51 9.65 13.90
CA ARG A 58 -13.27 8.61 12.88
C ARG A 58 -12.07 8.96 12.02
N VAL A 59 -10.89 8.90 12.62
CA VAL A 59 -9.64 9.26 11.97
C VAL A 59 -9.01 8.08 11.23
N LEU A 60 -9.16 6.86 11.72
CA LEU A 60 -8.68 5.66 11.05
C LEU A 60 -9.81 5.01 10.27
N VAL A 61 -9.56 4.75 8.99
CA VAL A 61 -10.44 4.02 8.08
C VAL A 61 -9.78 2.71 7.69
N ARG A 62 -10.61 1.70 7.45
CA ARG A 62 -10.20 0.41 6.93
C ARG A 62 -10.79 0.19 5.55
N GLU A 63 -9.97 -0.22 4.60
CA GLU A 63 -10.41 -0.52 3.23
C GLU A 63 -10.11 -1.98 2.89
N PRO A 64 -11.01 -2.68 2.19
CA PRO A 64 -10.78 -4.06 1.79
C PRO A 64 -9.68 -4.15 0.73
N ALA A 65 -8.83 -5.18 0.84
CA ALA A 65 -7.81 -5.50 -0.14
C ALA A 65 -7.61 -7.01 -0.28
N ALA A 66 -7.14 -7.44 -1.44
CA ALA A 66 -6.68 -8.80 -1.70
C ALA A 66 -5.17 -8.88 -1.47
N GLY A 67 -4.75 -9.81 -0.60
CA GLY A 67 -3.36 -10.10 -0.28
C GLY A 67 -2.82 -11.29 -1.06
N LEU A 68 -1.71 -11.84 -0.56
CA LEU A 68 -1.06 -13.03 -1.13
C LEU A 68 -2.05 -14.18 -1.32
N ALA A 69 -2.01 -14.80 -2.50
CA ALA A 69 -2.92 -15.85 -2.94
C ALA A 69 -4.41 -15.48 -2.85
N GLY A 70 -4.72 -14.19 -3.00
CA GLY A 70 -6.09 -13.67 -2.94
C GLY A 70 -6.70 -13.64 -1.54
N ARG A 71 -5.89 -13.81 -0.48
CA ARG A 71 -6.39 -13.76 0.91
C ARG A 71 -6.93 -12.36 1.23
N PRO A 72 -8.21 -12.20 1.58
CA PRO A 72 -8.76 -10.88 1.89
C PRO A 72 -8.19 -10.36 3.21
N PHE A 73 -7.90 -9.06 3.25
CA PHE A 73 -7.51 -8.35 4.48
C PHE A 73 -8.01 -6.90 4.45
N LEU A 74 -7.76 -6.16 5.53
CA LEU A 74 -8.14 -4.76 5.65
C LEU A 74 -6.89 -3.89 5.75
N THR A 75 -6.72 -2.96 4.82
CA THR A 75 -5.68 -1.91 4.90
C THR A 75 -6.10 -0.85 5.90
N TRP A 76 -5.13 -0.14 6.48
CA TRP A 76 -5.37 0.97 7.40
C TRP A 76 -4.95 2.30 6.79
N ARG A 77 -5.78 3.34 6.90
CA ARG A 77 -5.40 4.70 6.47
C ARG A 77 -5.96 5.78 7.38
N LEU A 78 -5.36 6.96 7.37
CA LEU A 78 -5.98 8.14 7.96
C LEU A 78 -7.05 8.70 7.01
N ARG A 79 -8.18 9.13 7.58
CA ARG A 79 -9.26 9.80 6.87
C ARG A 79 -8.97 11.30 6.80
N THR A 80 -8.71 11.76 5.60
CA THR A 80 -8.39 13.15 5.28
C THR A 80 -9.59 13.90 4.68
N ASP A 81 -10.61 13.17 4.23
CA ASP A 81 -11.84 13.71 3.64
C ASP A 81 -12.57 14.64 4.62
N GLY A 82 -12.85 15.87 4.18
CA GLY A 82 -13.54 16.89 4.98
C GLY A 82 -12.65 17.62 6.01
N ALA A 83 -11.34 17.38 6.02
CA ALA A 83 -10.39 18.05 6.92
C ALA A 83 -9.82 19.38 6.36
N GLY A 84 -10.22 19.79 5.16
CA GLY A 84 -9.74 21.00 4.48
C GLY A 84 -8.21 21.03 4.35
N ARG A 85 -7.59 22.15 4.77
CA ARG A 85 -6.14 22.37 4.67
C ARG A 85 -5.32 21.36 5.48
N ILE A 86 -5.86 20.84 6.59
CA ILE A 86 -5.20 19.83 7.42
C ILE A 86 -5.13 18.51 6.65
N GLY A 87 -6.23 18.07 6.04
CA GLY A 87 -6.27 16.86 5.21
C GLY A 87 -5.26 16.94 4.07
N ALA A 88 -5.29 18.04 3.33
CA ALA A 88 -4.35 18.29 2.24
C ALA A 88 -2.88 18.34 2.72
N ALA A 89 -2.60 18.78 3.96
CA ALA A 89 -1.25 18.74 4.52
C ALA A 89 -0.82 17.30 4.88
N VAL A 90 -1.69 16.52 5.51
CA VAL A 90 -1.45 15.11 5.86
C VAL A 90 -1.19 14.28 4.59
N GLU A 91 -2.00 14.49 3.55
CA GLU A 91 -1.82 13.83 2.25
C GLU A 91 -0.50 14.23 1.62
N ARG A 92 -0.16 15.52 1.54
CA ARG A 92 1.12 16.02 0.96
C ARG A 92 2.35 15.43 1.65
N CYS A 93 2.28 15.20 2.95
CA CYS A 93 3.36 14.57 3.71
C CYS A 93 3.33 13.03 3.67
N ALA A 94 2.42 12.42 2.91
CA ALA A 94 2.21 10.97 2.80
C ALA A 94 1.95 10.28 4.16
N LEU A 95 1.49 11.02 5.16
CA LEU A 95 1.23 10.49 6.50
C LEU A 95 -0.06 9.65 6.54
N ASP A 96 -0.95 9.84 5.57
CA ASP A 96 -2.23 9.15 5.44
C ASP A 96 -2.09 7.63 5.26
N ALA A 97 -1.04 7.19 4.57
CA ALA A 97 -0.78 5.79 4.25
C ALA A 97 0.08 5.06 5.29
N LEU A 98 0.74 5.77 6.21
CA LEU A 98 1.64 5.16 7.20
C LEU A 98 0.99 4.14 8.15
N PRO A 99 -0.32 4.25 8.51
CA PRO A 99 -0.98 3.18 9.26
C PRO A 99 -0.91 1.80 8.58
N GLN A 100 -0.73 1.73 7.25
CA GLN A 100 -0.55 0.47 6.51
C GLN A 100 0.73 -0.28 6.89
N LEU A 101 1.71 0.37 7.51
CA LEU A 101 2.91 -0.30 8.03
C LEU A 101 2.54 -1.42 9.03
N LEU A 102 1.41 -1.28 9.74
CA LEU A 102 0.89 -2.33 10.60
C LEU A 102 0.50 -3.59 9.81
N ASN A 103 0.00 -3.45 8.58
CA ASN A 103 -0.28 -4.58 7.69
C ASN A 103 1.02 -5.26 7.21
N VAL A 104 2.08 -4.48 7.02
CA VAL A 104 3.40 -5.02 6.70
C VAL A 104 3.94 -5.86 7.87
N VAL A 105 3.87 -5.33 9.10
CA VAL A 105 4.26 -6.07 10.30
C VAL A 105 3.43 -7.35 10.47
N ARG A 106 2.12 -7.30 10.26
CA ARG A 106 1.21 -8.47 10.30
C ARG A 106 1.44 -9.49 9.18
N GLY A 107 2.19 -9.14 8.14
CA GLY A 107 2.49 -10.03 7.01
C GLY A 107 1.39 -10.12 5.97
N GLU A 108 0.44 -9.18 6.01
CA GLU A 108 -0.60 -9.02 4.99
C GLU A 108 -0.05 -8.26 3.77
N MET A 109 0.87 -7.31 4.01
CA MET A 109 1.52 -6.48 3.01
C MET A 109 3.06 -6.61 3.05
N SER A 110 3.69 -6.07 2.02
CA SER A 110 5.12 -5.84 1.86
C SER A 110 5.39 -4.33 1.80
N LEU A 111 6.63 -3.88 2.03
CA LEU A 111 6.96 -2.47 1.77
C LEU A 111 6.86 -2.20 0.26
N VAL A 112 7.43 -3.11 -0.55
CA VAL A 112 7.43 -3.05 -2.01
C VAL A 112 6.61 -4.19 -2.61
N GLY A 113 5.72 -3.86 -3.52
CA GLY A 113 4.84 -4.80 -4.21
C GLY A 113 3.77 -4.11 -5.05
N PRO A 114 2.92 -4.87 -5.76
CA PRO A 114 1.78 -4.31 -6.49
C PRO A 114 0.81 -3.59 -5.56
N ARG A 115 0.11 -2.57 -6.06
CA ARG A 115 -0.84 -1.79 -5.26
C ARG A 115 -1.94 -2.71 -4.70
N PRO A 116 -2.32 -2.60 -3.42
CA PRO A 116 -3.45 -3.35 -2.87
C PRO A 116 -4.76 -2.89 -3.52
N GLU A 117 -5.54 -3.85 -4.02
CA GLU A 117 -6.86 -3.63 -4.61
C GLU A 117 -7.89 -4.57 -3.96
N PRO A 118 -9.14 -4.13 -3.73
CA PRO A 118 -10.20 -4.95 -3.16
C PRO A 118 -10.58 -6.12 -4.06
N ARG A 119 -10.48 -5.92 -5.37
CA ARG A 119 -10.72 -6.90 -6.43
C ARG A 119 -9.73 -6.61 -7.53
N THR A 120 -9.20 -7.67 -8.14
CA THR A 120 -8.34 -7.54 -9.31
C THR A 120 -8.80 -8.51 -10.39
N ASP A 121 -8.83 -8.03 -11.62
CA ASP A 121 -8.97 -8.83 -12.83
C ASP A 121 -7.65 -9.53 -13.23
N ARG A 122 -6.56 -9.22 -12.51
CA ARG A 122 -5.20 -9.68 -12.74
C ARG A 122 -4.72 -10.60 -11.61
N PRO A 123 -5.02 -11.91 -11.70
CA PRO A 123 -4.70 -12.85 -10.64
C PRO A 123 -3.19 -13.02 -10.42
N ASP A 124 -2.36 -12.72 -11.43
CA ASP A 124 -0.90 -12.72 -11.34
C ASP A 124 -0.37 -11.79 -10.22
N ARG A 125 -1.01 -10.63 -9.99
CA ARG A 125 -0.64 -9.70 -8.91
C ARG A 125 -0.80 -10.30 -7.52
N LEU A 126 -1.67 -11.30 -7.38
CA LEU A 126 -1.91 -12.02 -6.13
C LEU A 126 -0.84 -13.07 -5.84
N ALA A 127 0.10 -13.31 -6.76
CA ALA A 127 1.20 -14.22 -6.55
C ALA A 127 2.16 -13.71 -5.46
N VAL A 128 2.31 -12.38 -5.31
CA VAL A 128 3.13 -11.74 -4.28
C VAL A 128 2.27 -10.99 -3.25
N ARG A 129 2.86 -10.54 -2.15
CA ARG A 129 2.18 -9.63 -1.23
C ARG A 129 2.03 -8.25 -1.88
N PRO A 130 0.88 -7.57 -1.73
CA PRO A 130 0.74 -6.20 -2.15
C PRO A 130 1.69 -5.28 -1.37
N GLY A 131 2.12 -4.20 -2.02
CA GLY A 131 3.08 -3.23 -1.51
C GLY A 131 2.44 -1.93 -1.02
N MET A 132 3.10 -1.24 -0.09
CA MET A 132 2.82 0.17 0.18
C MET A 132 3.31 1.07 -0.96
N THR A 133 4.42 0.70 -1.58
CA THR A 133 4.97 1.27 -2.80
C THR A 133 5.25 0.15 -3.81
N GLY A 134 5.50 0.49 -5.07
CA GLY A 134 5.62 -0.48 -6.15
C GLY A 134 6.30 0.13 -7.37
N LEU A 135 6.69 -0.73 -8.31
CA LEU A 135 7.46 -0.31 -9.48
C LEU A 135 6.71 0.76 -10.29
N TRP A 136 5.44 0.51 -10.63
CA TRP A 136 4.66 1.51 -11.36
C TRP A 136 4.50 2.81 -10.56
N GLN A 137 4.41 2.77 -9.22
CA GLN A 137 4.26 3.98 -8.41
C GLN A 137 5.51 4.85 -8.45
N VAL A 138 6.70 4.28 -8.59
CA VAL A 138 7.94 5.08 -8.70
C VAL A 138 8.29 5.42 -10.15
N SER A 139 7.85 4.60 -11.10
CA SER A 139 7.99 4.83 -12.54
C SER A 139 6.93 5.78 -13.10
N ALA A 140 5.82 5.97 -12.39
CA ALA A 140 4.69 6.79 -12.82
C ALA A 140 5.15 8.22 -13.12
N ARG A 141 5.13 8.53 -14.43
CA ARG A 141 4.93 9.89 -14.93
C ARG A 141 3.45 10.22 -14.76
N SER A 142 3.12 11.50 -14.69
CA SER A 142 1.78 12.02 -14.38
C SER A 142 0.67 11.57 -15.35
N ASP A 143 1.01 10.92 -16.46
CA ASP A 143 0.16 10.56 -17.59
C ASP A 143 0.26 9.09 -18.04
N LEU A 144 0.81 8.18 -17.22
CA LEU A 144 1.00 6.78 -17.61
C LEU A 144 -0.36 6.06 -17.84
N PRO A 145 -0.62 5.47 -19.03
CA PRO A 145 -1.82 4.66 -19.28
C PRO A 145 -1.96 3.49 -18.30
N TRP A 146 -3.19 3.07 -18.04
CA TRP A 146 -3.47 2.01 -17.06
C TRP A 146 -2.89 0.66 -17.45
N GLU A 147 -2.83 0.38 -18.75
CA GLU A 147 -2.21 -0.79 -19.34
C GLU A 147 -0.71 -0.83 -19.02
N GLU A 148 -0.02 0.31 -19.08
CA GLU A 148 1.39 0.41 -18.74
C GLU A 148 1.65 0.21 -17.24
N MET A 149 0.76 0.75 -16.38
CA MET A 149 0.84 0.50 -14.93
C MET A 149 0.74 -0.99 -14.62
N ALA A 150 -0.17 -1.69 -15.31
CA ALA A 150 -0.33 -3.12 -15.16
C ALA A 150 0.86 -3.93 -15.67
N LEU A 151 1.49 -3.50 -16.77
CA LEU A 151 2.72 -4.13 -17.27
C LEU A 151 3.88 -3.99 -16.28
N LEU A 152 4.01 -2.83 -15.62
CA LEU A 152 5.02 -2.62 -14.59
C LEU A 152 4.75 -3.48 -13.33
N ASP A 153 3.49 -3.61 -12.92
CA ASP A 153 3.11 -4.52 -11.84
C ASP A 153 3.41 -5.98 -12.18
N ARG A 154 3.09 -6.41 -13.41
CA ARG A 154 3.42 -7.75 -13.91
C ARG A 154 4.93 -7.99 -13.94
N HIS A 155 5.69 -7.03 -14.45
CA HIS A 155 7.15 -7.09 -14.48
C HIS A 155 7.72 -7.22 -13.06
N TYR A 156 7.16 -6.49 -12.09
CA TYR A 156 7.53 -6.65 -10.69
C TYR A 156 7.26 -8.08 -10.21
N VAL A 157 6.05 -8.61 -10.43
CA VAL A 157 5.68 -9.98 -10.00
C VAL A 157 6.65 -11.02 -10.56
N GLU A 158 6.98 -10.93 -11.85
CA GLU A 158 7.80 -11.91 -12.57
C GLU A 158 9.29 -11.81 -12.22
N CYS A 159 9.82 -10.59 -12.05
CA CYS A 159 11.27 -10.34 -12.01
C CYS A 159 11.77 -9.78 -10.68
N HIS A 160 10.96 -9.72 -9.62
CA HIS A 160 11.41 -9.08 -8.39
C HIS A 160 12.57 -9.79 -7.70
N TRP A 161 13.51 -8.97 -7.26
CA TRP A 161 14.66 -9.35 -6.45
C TRP A 161 15.00 -8.19 -5.50
N LEU A 162 15.84 -8.45 -4.50
CA LEU A 162 16.06 -7.53 -3.39
C LEU A 162 16.61 -6.15 -3.82
N GLY A 163 17.50 -6.09 -4.79
CA GLY A 163 18.04 -4.79 -5.25
C GLY A 163 17.03 -3.95 -6.01
N MET A 164 16.07 -4.58 -6.70
CA MET A 164 14.95 -3.84 -7.28
C MET A 164 14.05 -3.26 -6.19
N ASP A 165 13.80 -3.99 -5.10
CA ASP A 165 13.07 -3.45 -3.93
C ASP A 165 13.79 -2.25 -3.33
N LEU A 166 15.11 -2.34 -3.12
CA LEU A 166 15.92 -1.24 -2.61
C LEU A 166 15.89 -0.02 -3.55
N ALA A 167 15.99 -0.24 -4.87
CA ALA A 167 15.88 0.82 -5.85
C ALA A 167 14.51 1.49 -5.84
N ILE A 168 13.43 0.72 -5.68
CA ILE A 168 12.08 1.26 -5.56
C ILE A 168 11.97 2.08 -4.27
N LEU A 169 12.36 1.54 -3.12
CA LEU A 169 12.35 2.25 -1.83
C LEU A 169 13.14 3.56 -1.85
N ALA A 170 14.30 3.57 -2.50
CA ALA A 170 15.12 4.79 -2.64
C ALA A 170 14.43 5.87 -3.48
N GLN A 171 13.62 5.46 -4.47
CA GLN A 171 12.88 6.37 -5.34
C GLN A 171 11.54 6.82 -4.73
N THR A 172 10.96 6.03 -3.81
CA THR A 172 9.64 6.27 -3.21
C THR A 172 9.47 7.66 -2.61
N PRO A 173 10.39 8.25 -1.81
CA PRO A 173 10.17 9.57 -1.23
C PRO A 173 9.98 10.66 -2.29
N ARG A 174 10.79 10.61 -3.35
CA ARG A 174 10.72 11.56 -4.47
C ARG A 174 9.46 11.36 -5.30
N ALA A 175 9.09 10.11 -5.57
CA ALA A 175 7.88 9.78 -6.32
C ALA A 175 6.62 10.19 -5.54
N ALA A 176 6.56 9.86 -4.25
CA ALA A 176 5.45 10.21 -3.35
C ALA A 176 5.25 11.72 -3.26
N TYR A 177 6.34 12.49 -3.14
CA TYR A 177 6.28 13.95 -3.14
C TYR A 177 5.73 14.51 -4.47
N ARG A 178 6.26 14.04 -5.61
CA ARG A 178 5.81 14.48 -6.94
C ARG A 178 4.32 14.23 -7.16
N GLN A 179 3.83 13.04 -6.82
CA GLN A 179 2.42 12.66 -7.01
C GLN A 179 1.41 13.48 -6.19
N ARG A 180 1.88 14.19 -5.15
CA ARG A 180 1.03 14.92 -4.21
C ARG A 180 1.16 16.44 -4.32
N VAL A 181 2.19 16.92 -5.01
CA VAL A 181 2.51 18.35 -5.12
C VAL A 181 2.48 18.85 -6.57
N ALA A 182 2.69 17.96 -7.55
CA ALA A 182 2.51 18.25 -8.97
C ALA A 182 1.04 18.10 -9.36
#